data_AF-A0A383B3M6-F1
#
_entry.id   AF-A0A383B3M6-F1
#
_cell.length_a   1.000
_cell.length_b   1.000
_cell.length_c   1.000
_cell.angle_alpha   90.00
_cell.angle_beta   90.00
_cell.angle_gamma   90.00
#
_symmetry.space_group_name_H-M   'P 1'
#
loop_
_entity.id
_entity.type
_entity.pdbx_description
1 polymer ?
#
loop_
_entity_poly.entity_id
_entity_poly.type
_entity_poly.pdbx_seq_one_letter_code
_entity_poly.pdbx_strand_id
1 'polypeptide(L)'
;VAVVVRIMAFFSVFTGMIVLVAVVSSSYFQRLRESALLRTLGATRSRVSRILAVEYLLLGGLAGVTGLGLSLLGGWGLTRYVFEITFAPPWTSLAAVLAIVPVATVLVGVFGSRGIHAAPPLEVLRTAD
;
A
#
# COMPACT_ATOMS: atom_id res chain seq x y z
N VAL A 1 17.49 24.68 10.65
CA VAL A 1 16.89 23.36 11.04
C VAL A 1 15.67 23.01 10.21
N ALA A 2 14.64 23.85 10.10
CA ALA A 2 13.41 23.54 9.34
C ALA A 2 13.64 23.16 7.86
N VAL A 3 14.59 23.80 7.16
CA VAL A 3 14.92 23.46 5.76
C VAL A 3 15.50 22.05 5.65
N VAL A 4 16.40 21.66 6.56
CA VAL A 4 17.01 20.32 6.57
C VAL A 4 15.96 19.25 6.83
N VAL A 5 15.08 19.47 7.81
CA VAL A 5 13.97 18.56 8.12
C VAL A 5 13.04 18.42 6.90
N ARG A 6 12.74 19.52 6.19
CA ARG A 6 11.89 19.48 4.99
C ARG A 6 12.54 18.73 3.83
N ILE A 7 13.85 18.88 3.63
CA ILE A 7 14.61 18.13 2.63
C ILE A 7 14.64 16.63 2.98
N MET A 8 14.89 16.28 4.24
CA MET A 8 14.88 14.88 4.70
C MET A 8 13.49 14.24 4.55
N ALA A 9 12.43 14.97 4.93
CA ALA A 9 11.06 14.52 4.74
C ALA A 9 10.74 14.31 3.26
N PHE A 10 11.11 15.25 2.40
CA PHE A 10 10.92 15.13 0.95
C PHE A 10 11.64 13.89 0.39
N PHE A 11 12.91 13.70 0.74
CA PHE A 11 13.69 12.56 0.26
C PHE A 11 13.14 11.23 0.78
N SER A 12 12.68 11.19 2.04
CA SER A 12 12.06 10.01 2.63
C SER A 12 10.75 9.64 1.91
N VAL A 13 9.90 10.63 1.61
CA VAL A 13 8.67 10.42 0.83
C VAL A 13 8.99 9.97 -0.60
N PHE A 14 9.98 10.60 -1.23
CA PHE A 14 10.41 10.27 -2.58
C PHE A 14 10.93 8.82 -2.67
N THR A 15 11.76 8.41 -1.71
CA THR A 15 12.26 7.04 -1.61
C THR A 15 11.12 6.06 -1.38
N GLY A 16 10.17 6.39 -0.50
CA GLY A 16 8.99 5.56 -0.27
C GLY A 16 8.15 5.36 -1.54
N MET A 17 8.02 6.38 -2.38
CA MET A 17 7.33 6.29 -3.67
C MET A 17 8.06 5.35 -4.64
N ILE A 18 9.40 5.41 -4.72
CA ILE A 18 10.20 4.50 -5.54
C ILE A 18 10.01 3.05 -5.08
N VAL A 19 10.10 2.80 -3.77
CA VAL A 19 9.89 1.46 -3.19
C VAL A 19 8.48 0.95 -3.51
N LEU A 20 7.47 1.81 -3.40
CA LEU A 20 6.09 1.45 -3.74
C LEU A 20 5.97 1.02 -5.21
N VAL A 21 6.55 1.78 -6.14
CA VAL A 21 6.56 1.42 -7.58
C VAL A 21 7.24 0.08 -7.81
N ALA A 22 8.38 -0.17 -7.17
CA ALA A 22 9.11 -1.43 -7.30
C ALA A 22 8.29 -2.64 -6.80
N VAL A 23 7.65 -2.51 -5.63
CA VAL A 23 6.79 -3.58 -5.05
C VAL A 23 5.57 -3.84 -5.92
N VAL A 24 4.92 -2.78 -6.41
CA VAL A 24 3.77 -2.89 -7.30
C VAL A 24 4.20 -3.56 -8.61
N SER A 25 5.32 -3.15 -9.21
CA SER A 25 5.92 -3.78 -10.40
C SER A 25 6.16 -5.28 -10.21
N SER A 26 6.70 -5.68 -9.06
CA SER A 26 6.92 -7.09 -8.74
C SER A 26 5.61 -7.89 -8.56
N SER A 27 4.55 -7.24 -8.08
CA SER A 27 3.27 -7.89 -7.79
C SER A 27 2.46 -8.26 -9.05
N TYR A 28 2.74 -7.64 -10.20
CA TYR A 28 2.02 -7.92 -11.46
C TYR A 28 2.19 -9.37 -11.93
N PHE A 29 3.41 -9.90 -11.89
CA PHE A 29 3.72 -11.24 -12.41
C PHE A 29 3.06 -12.36 -11.61
N GLN A 30 2.99 -12.21 -10.28
CA GLN A 30 2.38 -13.18 -9.37
C GLN A 30 0.86 -13.31 -9.64
N ARG A 31 0.17 -12.17 -9.80
CA ARG A 31 -1.29 -12.09 -9.96
C ARG A 31 -1.79 -12.56 -11.33
N LEU A 32 -0.96 -12.43 -12.36
CA LEU A 32 -1.26 -12.95 -13.70
C LEU A 32 -1.37 -14.48 -13.67
N ARG A 33 -0.46 -15.14 -12.94
CA ARG A 33 -0.42 -16.60 -12.80
C ARG A 33 -1.59 -17.14 -11.96
N GLU A 34 -1.96 -16.45 -10.88
CA GLU A 34 -3.14 -16.78 -10.07
C GLU A 34 -4.46 -16.62 -10.85
N SER A 35 -4.60 -15.54 -11.63
CA SER A 35 -5.80 -15.36 -12.47
C SER A 35 -5.92 -16.44 -13.56
N ALA A 36 -4.79 -16.90 -14.13
CA ALA A 36 -4.78 -18.01 -15.08
C ALA A 36 -5.21 -19.34 -14.42
N LEU A 37 -4.66 -19.66 -13.24
CA LEU A 37 -5.03 -20.85 -12.48
C LEU A 37 -6.51 -20.84 -12.04
N LEU A 38 -7.01 -19.72 -11.52
CA LEU A 38 -8.41 -19.60 -11.12
C LEU A 38 -9.38 -19.69 -12.30
N ARG A 39 -8.98 -19.21 -13.49
CA ARG A 39 -9.77 -19.38 -14.72
C ARG A 39 -9.79 -20.84 -15.19
N THR A 40 -8.69 -21.58 -15.07
CA THR A 40 -8.69 -23.02 -15.38
C THR A 40 -9.55 -23.85 -14.44
N LEU A 41 -9.78 -23.36 -13.20
CA LEU A 41 -10.66 -23.97 -12.21
C LEU A 41 -12.13 -23.49 -12.31
N GLY A 42 -12.49 -22.73 -13.35
CA GLY A 42 -13.87 -22.30 -13.61
C GLY A 42 -14.36 -21.09 -12.79
N ALA A 43 -13.47 -20.32 -12.15
CA ALA A 43 -13.86 -19.18 -11.33
C ALA A 43 -14.35 -17.99 -12.19
N THR A 44 -15.55 -17.50 -11.88
CA THR A 44 -16.12 -16.28 -12.49
C THR A 44 -15.35 -15.03 -12.04
N ARG A 45 -15.13 -14.06 -12.95
CA ARG A 45 -14.36 -12.82 -12.70
C ARG A 45 -14.79 -12.05 -11.42
N SER A 46 -16.06 -12.11 -11.05
CA SER A 46 -16.61 -11.50 -9.82
C SER A 46 -16.07 -12.14 -8.53
N ARG A 47 -15.90 -13.48 -8.49
CA ARG A 47 -15.39 -14.18 -7.31
C ARG A 47 -13.91 -13.84 -7.05
N VAL A 48 -13.11 -13.77 -8.11
CA VAL A 48 -11.69 -13.40 -8.04
C VAL A 48 -11.53 -11.98 -7.48
N SER A 49 -12.33 -11.02 -7.98
CA SER A 49 -12.27 -9.64 -7.47
C SER A 49 -12.66 -9.52 -6.00
N ARG A 50 -13.57 -10.37 -5.50
CA ARG A 50 -14.00 -10.34 -4.10
C ARG A 50 -12.93 -10.88 -3.16
N ILE A 51 -12.27 -11.99 -3.54
CA ILE A 51 -11.15 -12.56 -2.78
C ILE A 51 -10.02 -11.53 -2.71
N LEU A 52 -9.69 -10.94 -3.86
CA LEU A 52 -8.66 -9.92 -3.98
C LEU A 52 -8.96 -8.68 -3.12
N ALA A 53 -10.22 -8.22 -3.10
CA ALA A 53 -10.63 -7.10 -2.25
C ALA A 53 -10.44 -7.40 -0.75
N VAL A 54 -10.73 -8.62 -0.30
CA VAL A 54 -10.52 -9.02 1.10
C VAL A 54 -9.02 -9.08 1.43
N GLU A 55 -8.20 -9.66 0.56
CA GLU A 55 -6.74 -9.71 0.74
C GLU A 55 -6.15 -8.29 0.87
N TYR A 56 -6.48 -7.39 -0.05
CA TYR A 56 -6.01 -6.01 0.01
C TYR A 56 -6.56 -5.23 1.20
N LEU A 57 -7.77 -5.55 1.67
CA LEU A 57 -8.33 -4.95 2.88
C LEU A 57 -7.53 -5.37 4.11
N LEU A 58 -7.15 -6.64 4.20
CA LEU A 58 -6.30 -7.15 5.28
C LEU A 58 -4.89 -6.53 5.22
N LEU A 59 -4.28 -6.50 4.03
CA LEU A 59 -2.96 -5.88 3.82
C LEU A 59 -2.98 -4.39 4.17
N GLY A 60 -3.98 -3.65 3.68
CA GLY A 60 -4.16 -2.23 3.97
C GLY A 60 -4.48 -1.96 5.44
N GLY A 61 -5.25 -2.83 6.09
CA GLY A 61 -5.50 -2.82 7.53
C GLY A 61 -4.20 -2.96 8.33
N LEU A 62 -3.39 -3.98 8.02
CA LEU A 62 -2.09 -4.19 8.65
C LEU A 62 -1.13 -3.01 8.42
N ALA A 63 -1.08 -2.48 7.20
CA ALA A 63 -0.28 -1.30 6.88
C ALA A 63 -0.73 -0.07 7.67
N GLY A 64 -2.04 0.17 7.78
CA GLY A 64 -2.60 1.26 8.58
C GLY A 64 -2.26 1.14 10.06
N VAL A 65 -2.49 -0.03 10.66
CA VAL A 65 -2.20 -0.27 12.09
C VAL A 65 -0.70 -0.12 12.39
N THR A 66 0.15 -0.72 11.57
CA THR A 66 1.61 -0.64 11.76
C THR A 66 2.14 0.78 11.55
N GLY A 67 1.69 1.48 10.52
CA GLY A 67 2.05 2.87 10.26
C GLY A 67 1.60 3.82 11.37
N LEU A 68 0.36 3.68 11.85
CA LEU A 68 -0.14 4.46 12.98
C LEU A 68 0.61 4.16 14.27
N GLY A 69 0.90 2.89 14.54
CA GLY A 69 1.70 2.48 15.69
C GLY A 69 3.09 3.12 15.68
N LEU A 70 3.79 3.05 14.54
CA LEU A 70 5.10 3.68 14.37
C LEU A 70 5.04 5.21 14.52
N SER A 71 4.02 5.85 13.94
CA SER A 71 3.84 7.30 14.05
C SER A 71 3.56 7.74 15.49
N LEU A 72 2.72 7.01 16.22
CA LEU A 72 2.38 7.30 17.62
C LEU A 72 3.58 7.08 18.53
N LEU A 73 4.29 5.95 18.38
CA LEU A 73 5.47 5.65 19.17
C LEU A 73 6.60 6.65 18.91
N GLY A 74 6.83 6.99 17.63
CA GLY A 74 7.82 8.00 17.24
C GLY A 74 7.46 9.39 17.77
N GLY A 75 6.19 9.81 17.61
CA GLY A 75 5.71 11.10 18.12
C GLY A 75 5.76 11.18 19.65
N TRP A 76 5.35 10.11 20.34
CA TRP A 76 5.42 10.01 21.80
C TRP A 76 6.86 10.08 22.29
N GLY A 77 7.79 9.34 21.66
CA GLY A 77 9.21 9.40 22.00
C GLY A 77 9.79 10.81 21.80
N LEU A 78 9.46 11.45 20.68
CA LEU A 78 9.96 12.79 20.38
C LEU A 78 9.43 13.84 21.36
N THR A 79 8.13 13.79 21.68
CA THR A 79 7.52 14.71 22.67
C THR A 79 8.03 14.47 24.08
N ARG A 80 8.24 13.21 24.49
CA ARG A 80 8.69 12.87 25.85
C ARG A 80 10.16 13.14 26.11
N TYR A 81 11.04 12.86 25.15
CA TYR A 81 12.50 12.90 25.33
C TYR A 81 13.18 14.12 24.73
N VAL A 82 12.58 14.77 23.71
CA VAL A 82 13.21 15.90 23.00
C VAL A 82 12.52 17.22 23.32
N PHE A 83 11.18 17.25 23.30
CA PHE A 83 10.43 18.50 23.40
C PHE A 83 9.82 18.77 24.79
N GLU A 84 9.79 17.78 25.69
CA GLU A 84 9.21 17.87 27.04
C GLU A 84 7.77 18.42 27.10
N ILE A 85 7.01 18.27 26.00
CA ILE A 85 5.62 18.72 25.88
C ILE A 85 4.63 17.58 26.10
N THR A 86 3.41 17.92 26.52
CA THR A 86 2.32 16.95 26.69
C THR A 86 1.93 16.37 25.33
N PHE A 87 2.07 15.05 25.18
CA PHE A 87 1.67 14.35 23.96
C PHE A 87 0.14 14.31 23.85
N ALA A 88 -0.41 15.09 22.91
CA ALA A 88 -1.83 15.11 22.60
C ALA A 88 -2.07 14.51 21.20
N PRO A 89 -2.34 13.20 21.09
CA PRO A 89 -2.58 12.56 19.81
C PRO A 89 -3.91 13.04 19.19
N PRO A 90 -3.93 13.46 17.91
CA PRO A 90 -5.15 13.87 17.24
C PRO A 90 -5.98 12.64 16.85
N TRP A 91 -6.85 12.18 17.77
CA TRP A 91 -7.67 10.99 17.61
C TRP A 91 -8.51 10.97 16.33
N THR A 92 -8.99 12.14 15.88
CA THR A 92 -9.74 12.30 14.63
C THR A 92 -8.89 11.98 13.40
N SER A 93 -7.66 12.50 13.34
CA SER A 93 -6.72 12.22 12.25
C SER A 93 -6.27 10.75 12.26
N LEU A 94 -6.05 10.18 13.44
CA LEU A 94 -5.71 8.77 13.62
C LEU A 94 -6.82 7.85 13.07
N ALA A 95 -8.08 8.11 13.45
CA ALA A 95 -9.23 7.36 12.96
C ALA A 95 -9.41 7.52 11.44
N ALA A 96 -9.21 8.75 10.92
CA ALA A 96 -9.28 9.01 9.49
C ALA A 96 -8.22 8.20 8.72
N VAL A 97 -6.96 8.19 9.17
CA VAL A 97 -5.89 7.42 8.52
C VAL A 97 -6.18 5.91 8.58
N LEU A 98 -6.68 5.41 9.71
CA LEU A 98 -7.02 4.00 9.85
C LEU A 98 -8.13 3.56 8.88
N ALA A 99 -9.07 4.45 8.55
CA ALA A 99 -10.11 4.18 7.56
C ALA A 99 -9.63 4.38 6.12
N ILE A 100 -8.85 5.45 5.87
CA ILE A 100 -8.42 5.84 4.52
C ILE A 100 -7.40 4.85 3.96
N VAL A 101 -6.43 4.38 4.75
CA VAL A 101 -5.34 3.53 4.26
C VAL A 101 -5.84 2.19 3.71
N PRO A 102 -6.70 1.42 4.42
CA PRO A 102 -7.25 0.18 3.88
C PRO A 102 -8.11 0.40 2.65
N VAL A 103 -8.97 1.43 2.67
CA VAL A 103 -9.83 1.76 1.53
C VAL A 103 -8.99 2.13 0.31
N ALA A 104 -7.98 2.99 0.47
CA ALA A 104 -7.07 3.37 -0.59
C ALA A 104 -6.31 2.15 -1.13
N THR A 105 -5.83 1.26 -0.25
CA THR A 105 -5.13 0.02 -0.65
C THR A 105 -6.04 -0.90 -1.48
N VAL A 106 -7.29 -1.08 -1.06
CA VAL A 106 -8.28 -1.86 -1.82
C VAL A 106 -8.57 -1.20 -3.16
N LEU A 107 -8.78 0.12 -3.20
CA LEU A 107 -9.02 0.84 -4.45
C LEU A 107 -7.83 0.68 -5.41
N VAL A 108 -6.60 0.91 -4.94
CA VAL A 108 -5.38 0.74 -5.74
C VAL A 108 -5.23 -0.71 -6.22
N GLY A 109 -5.46 -1.69 -5.34
CA GLY A 109 -5.38 -3.11 -5.69
C GLY A 109 -6.42 -3.53 -6.74
N VAL A 110 -7.67 -3.10 -6.58
CA VAL A 110 -8.78 -3.41 -7.50
C VAL A 110 -8.63 -2.65 -8.83
N PHE A 111 -8.31 -1.34 -8.80
CA PHE A 111 -8.06 -0.57 -10.03
C PHE A 111 -6.81 -1.04 -10.75
N GLY A 112 -5.73 -1.33 -10.02
CA GLY A 112 -4.52 -1.95 -10.55
C GLY A 112 -4.85 -3.27 -11.26
N SER A 113 -5.69 -4.12 -10.66
CA SER A 113 -6.15 -5.37 -11.28
C SER A 113 -7.01 -5.20 -12.54
N ARG A 114 -7.73 -4.07 -12.66
CA ARG A 114 -8.43 -3.70 -13.91
C ARG A 114 -7.44 -3.27 -14.99
N GLY A 115 -6.39 -2.54 -14.60
CA GLY A 115 -5.26 -2.20 -15.48
C GLY A 115 -4.46 -3.42 -15.96
N ILE A 116 -4.46 -4.54 -15.22
CA ILE A 116 -3.86 -5.81 -15.66
C ILE A 116 -4.54 -6.36 -16.94
N HIS A 117 -5.79 -5.98 -17.24
CA HIS A 117 -6.42 -6.30 -18.54
C HIS A 117 -5.93 -5.40 -19.70
N ALA A 118 -5.16 -4.34 -19.44
CA ALA A 118 -4.72 -3.38 -20.46
C ALA A 118 -3.27 -3.58 -20.92
N ALA A 119 -2.47 -4.41 -20.25
CA ALA A 119 -1.15 -4.80 -20.74
C ALA A 119 -1.27 -6.09 -21.58
N PRO A 120 -0.93 -6.08 -22.88
CA PRO A 120 -0.99 -7.27 -23.72
C PRO A 120 -0.07 -8.35 -23.14
N PRO A 121 -0.58 -9.56 -22.86
CA PRO A 121 0.22 -10.69 -22.36
C PRO A 121 1.38 -11.10 -23.29
N LEU A 122 1.35 -10.64 -24.55
CA LEU A 122 2.33 -10.92 -25.59
C LEU A 122 3.66 -10.19 -25.38
N GLU A 123 3.69 -9.02 -24.71
CA GLU A 123 4.94 -8.28 -24.47
C GLU A 123 5.83 -8.98 -23.44
N VAL A 124 5.21 -9.61 -22.43
CA VAL A 124 5.91 -10.32 -21.33
C VAL A 124 6.53 -11.64 -21.79
N LEU A 125 5.91 -12.31 -22.76
CA LEU A 125 6.46 -13.53 -23.37
C LEU A 125 7.59 -13.24 -24.37
N ARG A 126 7.69 -12.01 -24.90
CA ARG A 126 8.72 -11.64 -25.88
C ARG A 126 10.00 -11.08 -25.25
N THR A 127 10.00 -10.82 -23.94
CA THR A 127 11.19 -10.42 -23.17
C THR A 127 11.81 -11.58 -22.39
N ALA A 128 11.18 -12.76 -22.42
CA ALA A 128 11.68 -13.99 -21.79
C ALA A 128 12.48 -14.88 -22.77
N ASP A 129 12.57 -14.48 -24.03
CA ASP A 129 13.51 -15.00 -25.04
C ASP A 129 14.71 -14.05 -25.19
#